data_AF-A0A3C0S1F9-F1
#
_entry.id   AF-A0A3C0S1F9-F1
#
_cell.length_a   1.000
_cell.length_b   1.000
_cell.length_c   1.000
_cell.angle_alpha   90.00
_cell.angle_beta   90.00
_cell.angle_gamma   90.00
#
_symmetry.space_group_name_H-M   'P 1'
#
loop_
_entity.id
_entity.type
_entity.pdbx_description
1 polymer ?
#
loop_
_entity_poly.entity_id
_entity_poly.type
_entity_poly.pdbx_seq_one_letter_code
_entity_poly.pdbx_strand_id
1 'polypeptide(L)'
;DRRDIRTRYQIDYLLFPSRYWSSFGPIELYLHLDGKMDVLTQDLGTAKLQTDSIVHWRIDQVEKKESFHIEVGLKTSMLAQAILWVHPELLALIGSICLLCLHIRCIYLKYKTGRYRYALLLGNLIIPSSFYFFIWFWSSLANYLVNGVFDEKSRGFILLVIFTLPLIYLVYDLILFIIDRSIRAKLNR
;
A
#
# COMPACT_ATOMS: atom_id res chain seq x y z
N ASP A 1 2.89 -2.86 8.55
CA ASP A 1 3.20 -3.77 7.43
C ASP A 1 1.89 -4.43 7.00
N ARG A 2 1.45 -4.24 5.75
CA ARG A 2 0.13 -4.68 5.24
C ARG A 2 0.20 -5.91 4.31
N ARG A 3 1.27 -6.71 4.43
CA ARG A 3 1.45 -7.96 3.66
C ARG A 3 0.43 -9.06 4.01
N ASP A 4 -0.29 -8.92 5.11
CA ASP A 4 -1.38 -9.78 5.57
C ASP A 4 -2.64 -9.68 4.69
N ILE A 5 -2.82 -8.56 3.98
CA ILE A 5 -4.02 -8.28 3.16
C ILE A 5 -4.02 -9.09 1.85
N ARG A 6 -2.91 -9.69 1.45
CA ARG A 6 -2.84 -10.44 0.19
C ARG A 6 -3.74 -11.68 0.28
N THR A 7 -4.53 -11.93 -0.76
CA THR A 7 -5.25 -13.20 -0.89
C THR A 7 -4.23 -14.34 -0.94
N ARG A 8 -4.35 -15.24 0.03
CA ARG A 8 -3.50 -16.43 0.13
C ARG A 8 -4.38 -17.65 -0.01
N TYR A 9 -3.94 -18.57 -0.85
CA TYR A 9 -4.58 -19.86 -1.00
C TYR A 9 -3.70 -20.89 -0.31
N GLN A 10 -4.32 -21.68 0.53
CA GLN A 10 -3.67 -22.75 1.26
C GLN A 10 -4.04 -24.08 0.60
N ILE A 11 -3.03 -24.86 0.27
CA ILE A 11 -3.17 -26.20 -0.27
C ILE A 11 -2.64 -27.16 0.78
N ASP A 12 -3.57 -27.82 1.46
CA ASP A 12 -3.29 -28.87 2.42
C ASP A 12 -3.61 -30.22 1.79
N TYR A 13 -2.63 -31.13 1.82
CA TYR A 13 -2.82 -32.48 1.31
C TYR A 13 -2.27 -33.50 2.30
N LEU A 14 -3.10 -34.49 2.61
CA LEU A 14 -2.74 -35.62 3.46
C LEU A 14 -2.14 -36.72 2.58
N LEU A 15 -0.96 -37.21 2.97
CA LEU A 15 -0.30 -38.34 2.31
C LEU A 15 -0.85 -39.68 2.84
N PHE A 16 -2.00 -39.69 3.51
CA PHE A 16 -2.66 -40.91 3.96
C PHE A 16 -3.42 -41.59 2.80
N PRO A 17 -3.32 -42.92 2.60
CA PRO A 17 -2.57 -43.90 3.38
C PRO A 17 -1.17 -44.22 2.83
N SER A 18 -0.67 -43.48 1.83
CA SER A 18 0.60 -43.76 1.12
C SER A 18 1.81 -43.94 2.04
N ARG A 19 1.80 -43.30 3.22
CA ARG A 19 2.81 -43.48 4.28
C ARG A 19 2.94 -44.92 4.79
N TYR A 20 1.87 -45.71 4.76
CA TYR A 20 1.81 -47.06 5.35
C TYR A 20 2.18 -48.16 4.35
N TRP A 21 2.43 -47.82 3.09
CA TRP A 21 2.72 -48.79 2.03
C TRP A 21 4.16 -48.61 1.54
N SER A 22 5.01 -49.58 1.83
CA SER A 22 6.42 -49.61 1.42
C SER A 22 6.63 -49.68 -0.10
N SER A 23 5.56 -49.88 -0.88
CA SER A 23 5.56 -49.88 -2.34
C SER A 23 5.30 -48.50 -2.96
N PHE A 24 4.99 -47.48 -2.16
CA PHE A 24 4.85 -46.12 -2.67
C PHE A 24 6.23 -45.57 -3.04
N GLY A 25 6.46 -45.44 -4.35
CA GLY A 25 7.64 -44.78 -4.90
C GLY A 25 7.65 -43.27 -4.61
N PRO A 26 8.68 -42.55 -5.10
CA PRO A 26 8.74 -41.11 -4.95
C PRO A 26 7.50 -40.43 -5.57
N ILE A 27 6.93 -39.46 -4.86
CA ILE A 27 5.80 -38.67 -5.36
C ILE A 27 6.34 -37.45 -6.10
N GLU A 28 5.92 -37.28 -7.35
CA GLU A 28 6.18 -36.08 -8.15
C GLU A 28 4.95 -35.18 -8.12
N LEU A 29 5.14 -33.94 -7.64
CA LEU A 29 4.09 -32.95 -7.48
C LEU A 29 4.33 -31.79 -8.42
N TYR A 30 3.38 -31.53 -9.30
CA TYR A 30 3.38 -30.43 -10.25
C TYR A 30 2.29 -29.44 -9.87
N LEU A 31 2.68 -28.24 -9.49
CA LEU A 31 1.75 -27.14 -9.27
C LEU A 31 1.81 -26.19 -10.46
N HIS A 32 0.71 -26.13 -11.20
CA HIS A 32 0.54 -25.20 -12.31
C HIS A 32 0.05 -23.86 -11.77
N LEU A 33 0.93 -22.87 -11.81
CA LEU A 33 0.65 -21.49 -11.47
C LEU A 33 0.47 -20.76 -12.80
N ASP A 34 -0.64 -20.11 -13.07
CA ASP A 34 -0.93 -19.47 -14.38
C ASP A 34 -0.05 -18.21 -14.66
N GLY A 35 1.24 -18.21 -14.28
CA GLY A 35 2.18 -17.07 -14.36
C GLY A 35 1.88 -15.90 -13.41
N LYS A 36 0.68 -15.91 -12.80
CA LYS A 36 0.15 -14.84 -11.95
C LYS A 36 0.26 -15.13 -10.45
N MET A 37 0.74 -16.30 -10.08
CA MET A 37 0.84 -16.73 -8.68
C MET A 37 2.27 -17.15 -8.34
N ASP A 38 2.69 -16.83 -7.13
CA ASP A 38 3.97 -17.22 -6.55
C ASP A 38 3.73 -18.11 -5.33
N VAL A 39 4.65 -19.06 -5.11
CA VAL A 39 4.68 -19.85 -3.87
C VAL A 39 5.29 -18.99 -2.76
N LEU A 40 4.55 -18.82 -1.67
CA LEU A 40 4.95 -18.00 -0.52
C LEU A 40 5.68 -18.83 0.53
N THR A 41 5.06 -19.93 0.96
CA THR A 41 5.61 -20.86 1.94
C THR A 41 5.32 -22.31 1.51
N GLN A 42 6.22 -23.23 1.87
CA GLN A 42 6.10 -24.65 1.51
C GLN A 42 6.83 -25.55 2.51
N ASP A 43 6.19 -26.65 2.89
CA ASP A 43 6.76 -27.65 3.80
C ASP A 43 7.39 -28.83 3.05
N LEU A 44 7.60 -28.69 1.75
CA LEU A 44 8.06 -29.75 0.83
C LEU A 44 9.58 -29.77 0.62
N GLY A 45 10.34 -28.84 1.21
CA GLY A 45 11.77 -28.65 0.94
C GLY A 45 11.99 -27.76 -0.29
N THR A 46 13.19 -27.75 -0.87
CA THR A 46 13.49 -26.96 -2.09
C THR A 46 12.88 -27.61 -3.34
N ALA A 47 12.23 -26.81 -4.19
CA ALA A 47 11.69 -27.28 -5.46
C ALA A 47 12.82 -27.73 -6.39
N LYS A 48 12.63 -28.84 -7.13
CA LYS A 48 13.61 -29.33 -8.12
C LYS A 48 13.60 -28.49 -9.40
N LEU A 49 12.43 -27.94 -9.74
CA LEU A 49 12.25 -27.01 -10.85
C LEU A 49 11.24 -25.94 -10.42
N GLN A 50 11.61 -24.67 -10.60
CA GLN A 50 10.72 -23.54 -10.37
C GLN A 50 10.75 -22.65 -11.61
N THR A 51 9.65 -22.65 -12.33
CA THR A 51 9.39 -21.74 -13.46
C THR A 51 8.21 -20.86 -13.10
N ASP A 52 8.04 -19.72 -13.78
CA ASP A 52 6.89 -18.83 -13.56
C ASP A 52 5.52 -19.53 -13.68
N SER A 53 5.45 -20.63 -14.43
CA SER A 53 4.20 -21.36 -14.69
C SER A 53 4.05 -22.69 -13.94
N ILE A 54 5.15 -23.30 -13.51
CA ILE A 54 5.15 -24.65 -12.94
C ILE A 54 6.19 -24.71 -11.83
N VAL A 55 5.76 -25.22 -10.68
CA VAL A 55 6.66 -25.60 -9.60
C VAL A 55 6.59 -27.11 -9.40
N HIS A 56 7.75 -27.75 -9.40
CA HIS A 56 7.90 -29.19 -9.30
C HIS A 56 8.67 -29.56 -8.04
N TRP A 57 8.03 -30.39 -7.21
CA TRP A 57 8.66 -31.04 -6.06
C TRP A 57 8.68 -32.53 -6.26
N ARG A 58 9.75 -33.16 -5.76
CA ARG A 58 9.83 -34.61 -5.67
C ARG A 58 10.04 -35.01 -4.23
N ILE A 59 9.10 -35.79 -3.71
CA ILE A 59 9.08 -36.28 -2.34
C ILE A 59 9.67 -37.70 -2.36
N ASP A 60 10.95 -37.80 -2.02
CA ASP A 60 11.68 -39.08 -2.05
C ASP A 60 11.40 -39.96 -0.81
N GLN A 61 10.91 -39.39 0.31
CA GLN A 61 10.64 -40.10 1.57
C GLN A 61 9.19 -39.89 2.04
N VAL A 62 8.24 -40.50 1.32
CA VAL A 62 6.79 -40.38 1.58
C VAL A 62 6.41 -40.89 2.98
N GLU A 63 7.05 -41.97 3.44
CA GLU A 63 6.80 -42.61 4.75
C GLU A 63 7.08 -41.71 5.96
N LYS A 64 7.87 -40.65 5.79
CA LYS A 64 8.26 -39.72 6.86
C LYS A 64 7.38 -38.48 6.95
N LYS A 65 6.46 -38.26 6.00
CA LYS A 65 5.57 -37.09 5.98
C LYS A 65 4.12 -37.53 6.03
N GLU A 66 3.36 -36.94 6.94
CA GLU A 66 1.92 -37.18 7.09
C GLU A 66 1.09 -36.30 6.15
N SER A 67 1.57 -35.08 5.93
CA SER A 67 0.93 -34.08 5.10
C SER A 67 1.95 -33.13 4.50
N PHE A 68 1.50 -32.30 3.57
CA PHE A 68 2.23 -31.13 3.14
C PHE A 68 1.30 -29.92 3.04
N HIS A 69 1.90 -28.76 3.27
CA HIS A 69 1.29 -27.45 3.12
C HIS A 69 2.02 -26.66 2.03
N ILE A 70 1.26 -26.04 1.14
CA ILE A 70 1.74 -25.06 0.18
C ILE A 70 0.84 -23.83 0.27
N GLU A 71 1.46 -22.68 0.53
CA GLU A 71 0.78 -21.40 0.48
C GLU A 71 1.14 -20.70 -0.84
N VAL A 72 0.14 -20.36 -1.65
CA VAL A 72 0.31 -19.60 -2.88
C VAL A 72 -0.42 -18.28 -2.81
N GLY A 73 0.15 -17.25 -3.42
CA GLY A 73 -0.43 -15.93 -3.49
C GLY A 73 -0.25 -15.30 -4.85
N LEU A 74 -1.01 -14.24 -5.11
CA LEU A 74 -0.84 -13.45 -6.33
C LEU A 74 0.57 -12.84 -6.40
N LYS A 75 1.21 -12.96 -7.56
CA LYS A 75 2.48 -12.33 -7.87
C LYS A 75 2.32 -10.82 -7.79
N THR A 76 3.08 -10.18 -6.91
CA THR A 76 3.04 -8.73 -6.73
C THR A 76 4.29 -8.10 -7.31
N SER A 77 4.12 -7.06 -8.13
CA SER A 77 5.24 -6.28 -8.65
C SER A 77 6.06 -5.66 -7.50
N MET A 78 7.35 -5.39 -7.74
CA MET A 78 8.21 -4.72 -6.76
C MET A 78 7.62 -3.37 -6.29
N LEU A 79 6.97 -2.64 -7.20
CA LEU A 79 6.29 -1.39 -6.86
C LEU A 79 5.12 -1.61 -5.89
N ALA A 80 4.32 -2.66 -6.09
CA ALA A 80 3.25 -3.04 -5.18
C ALA A 80 3.79 -3.42 -3.80
N GLN A 81 4.92 -4.14 -3.75
CA GLN A 81 5.58 -4.50 -2.48
C GLN A 81 6.05 -3.24 -1.72
N ALA A 82 6.69 -2.30 -2.42
CA ALA A 82 7.15 -1.05 -1.82
C ALA A 82 5.99 -0.20 -1.28
N ILE A 83 4.90 -0.07 -2.04
CA ILE A 83 3.71 0.70 -1.63
C ILE A 83 2.99 0.04 -0.46
N LEU A 84 2.93 -1.29 -0.38
CA LEU A 84 2.35 -2.02 0.76
C LEU A 84 3.16 -1.87 2.05
N TRP A 85 4.44 -1.52 1.93
CA TRP A 85 5.31 -1.34 3.09
C TRP A 85 5.02 -0.03 3.83
N VAL A 86 4.49 0.97 3.13
CA VAL A 86 4.21 2.30 3.67
C VAL A 86 2.70 2.51 3.82
N HIS A 87 2.26 3.00 4.98
CA HIS A 87 0.85 3.35 5.16
C HIS A 87 0.49 4.58 4.30
N PRO A 88 -0.64 4.56 3.54
CA PRO A 88 -1.10 5.69 2.73
C PRO A 88 -1.24 7.00 3.52
N GLU A 89 -1.63 6.91 4.79
CA GLU A 89 -1.74 8.05 5.71
C GLU A 89 -0.39 8.74 5.94
N LEU A 90 0.70 7.96 6.03
CA LEU A 90 2.05 8.50 6.22
C LEU A 90 2.52 9.22 4.94
N LEU A 91 2.29 8.62 3.77
CA LEU A 91 2.61 9.25 2.49
C LEU A 91 1.78 10.53 2.26
N ALA A 92 0.51 10.51 2.64
CA ALA A 92 -0.36 11.67 2.59
C ALA A 92 0.13 12.79 3.53
N LEU A 93 0.51 12.45 4.76
CA LEU A 93 1.05 13.41 5.72
C LEU A 93 2.32 14.08 5.19
N ILE A 94 3.27 13.30 4.68
CA ILE A 94 4.52 13.81 4.08
C ILE A 94 4.20 14.74 2.90
N GLY A 95 3.30 14.32 2.00
CA GLY A 95 2.87 15.11 0.87
C GLY A 95 2.24 16.45 1.28
N SER A 96 1.34 16.43 2.28
CA SER A 96 0.68 17.63 2.79
C SER A 96 1.64 18.59 3.49
N ILE A 97 2.61 18.07 4.25
CA ILE A 97 3.66 18.90 4.86
C ILE A 97 4.50 19.58 3.78
N CYS A 98 4.92 18.84 2.75
CA CYS A 98 5.64 19.41 1.61
C CYS A 98 4.85 20.53 0.93
N LEU A 99 3.55 20.32 0.67
CA LEU A 99 2.69 21.36 0.10
C LEU A 99 2.52 22.57 1.02
N LEU A 100 2.40 22.38 2.33
CA LEU A 100 2.35 23.48 3.30
C LEU A 100 3.63 24.32 3.26
N CYS A 101 4.80 23.67 3.25
CA CYS A 101 6.08 24.37 3.14
C CYS A 101 6.18 25.17 1.82
N LEU A 102 5.73 24.59 0.70
CA LEU A 102 5.68 25.29 -0.58
C LEU A 102 4.71 26.47 -0.55
N HIS A 103 3.57 26.34 0.12
CA HIS A 103 2.60 27.42 0.26
C HIS A 103 3.13 28.60 1.04
N ILE A 104 3.75 28.34 2.20
CA ILE A 104 4.40 29.37 3.01
C ILE A 104 5.49 30.07 2.18
N ARG A 105 6.28 29.30 1.41
CA ARG A 105 7.27 29.86 0.49
C ARG A 105 6.65 30.75 -0.59
N CYS A 106 5.51 30.37 -1.17
CA CYS A 106 4.80 31.18 -2.15
C CYS A 106 4.26 32.48 -1.53
N ILE A 107 3.71 32.43 -0.32
CA ILE A 107 3.28 33.63 0.43
C ILE A 107 4.48 34.55 0.71
N TYR A 108 5.63 33.98 1.08
CA TYR A 108 6.85 34.76 1.26
C TYR A 108 7.31 35.45 -0.03
N LEU A 109 7.32 34.72 -1.15
CA LEU A 109 7.70 35.27 -2.46
C LEU A 109 6.73 36.35 -2.96
N LYS A 110 5.44 36.27 -2.58
CA LYS A 110 4.45 37.33 -2.79
C LYS A 110 4.89 38.67 -2.25
N TYR A 111 5.40 38.73 -1.03
CA TYR A 111 5.84 39.99 -0.43
C TYR A 111 7.26 40.37 -0.85
N LYS A 112 8.17 39.40 -0.99
CA LYS A 112 9.57 39.69 -1.37
C LYS A 112 9.73 40.16 -2.83
N THR A 113 8.97 39.58 -3.76
CA THR A 113 9.18 39.76 -5.21
C THR A 113 7.96 40.29 -5.96
N GLY A 114 6.81 40.41 -5.30
CA GLY A 114 5.53 40.76 -5.94
C GLY A 114 4.91 39.66 -6.81
N ARG A 115 5.59 38.52 -7.01
CA ARG A 115 5.09 37.36 -7.76
C ARG A 115 4.08 36.56 -6.92
N TYR A 116 3.15 35.82 -7.54
CA TYR A 116 2.18 34.98 -6.81
C TYR A 116 1.18 35.75 -5.93
N ARG A 117 0.59 36.82 -6.46
CA ARG A 117 -0.41 37.67 -5.77
C ARG A 117 -1.53 36.85 -5.09
N TYR A 118 -1.99 35.79 -5.74
CA TYR A 118 -3.08 34.92 -5.28
C TYR A 118 -2.62 33.68 -4.49
N ALA A 119 -1.34 33.61 -4.08
CA ALA A 119 -0.79 32.45 -3.37
C ALA A 119 -1.64 32.05 -2.15
N LEU A 120 -2.02 33.03 -1.32
CA LEU A 120 -2.80 32.79 -0.11
C LEU A 120 -4.18 32.17 -0.42
N LEU A 121 -4.90 32.73 -1.40
CA LEU A 121 -6.25 32.28 -1.73
C LEU A 121 -6.24 30.88 -2.34
N LEU A 122 -5.35 30.65 -3.32
CA LEU A 122 -5.24 29.36 -3.99
C LEU A 122 -4.73 28.27 -3.04
N GLY A 123 -3.73 28.57 -2.22
CA GLY A 123 -3.20 27.60 -1.28
C GLY A 123 -4.18 27.26 -0.15
N ASN A 124 -4.91 28.24 0.39
CA ASN A 124 -5.97 28.01 1.36
C ASN A 124 -7.09 27.12 0.78
N LEU A 125 -7.40 27.25 -0.50
CA LEU A 125 -8.39 26.38 -1.14
C LEU A 125 -7.87 24.94 -1.34
N ILE A 126 -6.63 24.78 -1.81
CA ILE A 126 -6.11 23.48 -2.28
C ILE A 126 -5.53 22.62 -1.15
N ILE A 127 -4.85 23.22 -0.17
CA ILE A 127 -4.01 22.46 0.76
C ILE A 127 -4.83 21.70 1.82
N PRO A 128 -5.87 22.28 2.43
CA PRO A 128 -6.71 21.55 3.38
C PRO A 128 -7.32 20.27 2.76
N SER A 129 -7.75 20.32 1.50
CA SER A 129 -8.28 19.15 0.79
C SER A 129 -7.21 18.18 0.30
N SER A 130 -5.97 18.64 0.10
CA SER A 130 -4.87 17.82 -0.40
C SER A 130 -4.57 16.58 0.45
N PHE A 131 -4.75 16.66 1.78
CA PHE A 131 -4.50 15.52 2.67
C PHE A 131 -5.42 14.34 2.37
N TYR A 132 -6.73 14.61 2.30
CA TYR A 132 -7.72 13.58 1.96
C TYR A 132 -7.54 13.09 0.52
N PHE A 133 -7.20 13.99 -0.40
CA PHE A 133 -6.88 13.62 -1.77
C PHE A 133 -5.69 12.66 -1.82
N PHE A 134 -4.62 12.91 -1.06
CA PHE A 134 -3.47 12.01 -1.01
C PHE A 134 -3.79 10.66 -0.37
N ILE A 135 -4.59 10.63 0.70
CA ILE A 135 -5.04 9.35 1.29
C ILE A 135 -5.80 8.53 0.25
N TRP A 136 -6.75 9.17 -0.44
CA TRP A 136 -7.52 8.53 -1.49
C TRP A 136 -6.64 8.05 -2.65
N PHE A 137 -5.72 8.90 -3.11
CA PHE A 137 -4.79 8.59 -4.20
C PHE A 137 -3.88 7.40 -3.87
N TRP A 138 -3.18 7.43 -2.72
CA TRP A 138 -2.27 6.36 -2.32
C TRP A 138 -2.99 5.06 -2.02
N SER A 139 -4.20 5.12 -1.45
CA SER A 139 -5.01 3.92 -1.21
C SER A 139 -5.54 3.33 -2.51
N SER A 140 -5.99 4.16 -3.45
CA SER A 140 -6.45 3.72 -4.77
C SER A 140 -5.31 3.13 -5.60
N LEU A 141 -4.13 3.75 -5.53
CA LEU A 141 -2.93 3.25 -6.20
C LEU A 141 -2.49 1.91 -5.63
N ALA A 142 -2.49 1.75 -4.30
CA ALA A 142 -2.24 0.47 -3.66
C ALA A 142 -3.27 -0.59 -4.08
N ASN A 143 -4.54 -0.20 -4.19
CA ASN A 143 -5.61 -1.10 -4.62
C ASN A 143 -5.43 -1.58 -6.06
N TYR A 144 -5.14 -0.66 -6.97
CA TYR A 144 -4.87 -0.97 -8.37
C TYR A 144 -3.66 -1.91 -8.51
N LEU A 145 -2.58 -1.67 -7.75
CA LEU A 145 -1.35 -2.46 -7.83
C LEU A 145 -1.44 -3.83 -7.15
N VAL A 146 -2.43 -4.05 -6.28
CA VAL A 146 -2.62 -5.30 -5.51
C VAL A 146 -3.91 -6.02 -5.95
N ASN A 147 -4.43 -5.72 -7.14
CA ASN A 147 -5.60 -6.37 -7.74
C ASN A 147 -6.90 -6.27 -6.90
N GLY A 148 -7.22 -5.11 -6.33
CA GLY A 148 -8.59 -4.80 -5.89
C GLY A 148 -8.96 -5.17 -4.45
N VAL A 149 -8.02 -5.50 -3.56
CA VAL A 149 -8.31 -5.99 -2.20
C VAL A 149 -8.82 -4.91 -1.22
N PHE A 150 -8.73 -3.62 -1.53
CA PHE A 150 -8.96 -2.53 -0.56
C PHE A 150 -10.37 -1.88 -0.57
N ASP A 151 -11.35 -2.42 -1.30
CA ASP A 151 -12.58 -1.69 -1.66
C ASP A 151 -13.62 -1.51 -0.52
N GLU A 152 -13.50 -2.23 0.60
CA GLU A 152 -14.61 -2.35 1.56
C GLU A 152 -14.78 -1.21 2.58
N LYS A 153 -13.85 -0.25 2.71
CA LYS A 153 -13.88 0.77 3.80
C LYS A 153 -14.26 2.20 3.39
N SER A 154 -14.84 2.40 2.21
CA SER A 154 -15.08 3.73 1.64
C SER A 154 -16.07 4.61 2.42
N ARG A 155 -17.12 4.04 3.03
CA ARG A 155 -18.20 4.82 3.68
C ARG A 155 -17.77 5.57 4.95
N GLY A 156 -16.97 4.93 5.81
CA GLY A 156 -16.47 5.56 7.04
C GLY A 156 -15.51 6.72 6.74
N PHE A 157 -14.72 6.59 5.67
CA PHE A 157 -13.81 7.63 5.21
C PHE A 157 -14.56 8.87 4.70
N ILE A 158 -15.64 8.69 3.94
CA ILE A 158 -16.46 9.82 3.43
C ILE A 158 -17.06 10.61 4.59
N LEU A 159 -17.64 9.93 5.59
CA LEU A 159 -18.20 10.60 6.76
C LEU A 159 -17.14 11.38 7.53
N LEU A 160 -15.96 10.79 7.74
CA LEU A 160 -14.83 11.49 8.36
C LEU A 160 -14.52 12.79 7.61
N VAL A 161 -14.33 12.74 6.30
CA VAL A 161 -14.00 13.91 5.46
C VAL A 161 -15.07 15.00 5.60
N ILE A 162 -16.35 14.65 5.53
CA ILE A 162 -17.45 15.63 5.62
C ILE A 162 -17.42 16.40 6.95
N PHE A 163 -17.14 15.73 8.06
CA PHE A 163 -17.11 16.37 9.38
C PHE A 163 -15.82 17.13 9.67
N THR A 164 -14.66 16.59 9.28
CA THR A 164 -13.37 17.15 9.67
C THR A 164 -12.87 18.21 8.69
N LEU A 165 -13.20 18.11 7.40
CA LEU A 165 -12.70 19.04 6.38
C LEU A 165 -13.11 20.50 6.65
N PRO A 166 -14.38 20.84 6.99
CA PRO A 166 -14.76 22.21 7.29
C PRO A 166 -13.97 22.80 8.48
N LEU A 167 -13.76 21.99 9.53
CA LEU A 167 -12.99 22.40 10.70
C LEU A 167 -11.52 22.65 10.33
N ILE A 168 -10.93 21.79 9.51
CA ILE A 168 -9.55 21.95 9.01
C ILE A 168 -9.42 23.25 8.20
N TYR A 169 -10.37 23.56 7.32
CA TYR A 169 -10.36 24.83 6.57
C TYR A 169 -10.35 26.04 7.51
N LEU A 170 -11.23 26.08 8.51
CA LEU A 170 -11.29 27.19 9.47
C LEU A 170 -9.98 27.39 10.24
N VAL A 171 -9.41 26.30 10.77
CA VAL A 171 -8.15 26.34 11.52
C VAL A 171 -7.00 26.73 10.61
N TYR A 172 -6.94 26.16 9.41
CA TYR A 172 -5.89 26.42 8.43
C TYR A 172 -5.90 27.88 7.97
N ASP A 173 -7.07 28.41 7.61
CA ASP A 173 -7.22 29.81 7.19
C ASP A 173 -6.76 30.78 8.27
N LEU A 174 -7.14 30.53 9.53
CA LEU A 174 -6.72 31.35 10.67
C LEU A 174 -5.20 31.35 10.84
N ILE A 175 -4.56 30.17 10.81
CA ILE A 175 -3.11 30.04 10.96
C ILE A 175 -2.39 30.75 9.81
N LEU A 176 -2.80 30.51 8.57
CA LEU A 176 -2.14 31.09 7.40
C LEU A 176 -2.36 32.60 7.30
N PHE A 177 -3.49 33.11 7.78
CA PHE A 177 -3.73 34.55 7.90
C PHE A 177 -2.74 35.21 8.87
N ILE A 178 -2.49 34.58 10.02
CA ILE A 178 -1.49 35.06 11.00
C ILE A 178 -0.08 35.04 10.40
N ILE A 179 0.27 33.98 9.67
CA ILE A 179 1.57 33.86 8.99
C ILE A 179 1.72 34.93 7.89
N ASP A 180 0.71 35.12 7.03
CA ASP A 180 0.74 36.14 5.97
C ASP A 180 0.95 37.55 6.55
N ARG A 181 0.25 37.88 7.65
CA ARG A 181 0.41 39.16 8.34
C ARG A 181 1.80 39.33 8.96
N SER A 182 2.32 38.27 9.58
CA SER A 182 3.67 38.25 10.16
C SER A 182 4.76 38.48 9.09
N ILE A 183 4.65 37.80 7.95
CA ILE A 183 5.58 37.94 6.83
C ILE A 183 5.53 39.36 6.25
N ARG A 184 4.33 39.89 6.02
CA ARG A 184 4.14 41.26 5.53
C ARG A 184 4.77 42.29 6.46
N ALA A 185 4.53 42.17 7.77
CA ALA A 185 5.07 43.08 8.76
C ALA A 185 6.61 43.04 8.83
N LYS A 186 7.21 41.87 8.61
CA LYS A 186 8.67 41.69 8.63
C LYS A 186 9.38 42.25 7.39
N LEU A 187 8.75 42.18 6.22
CA LEU A 187 9.33 42.65 4.96
C LEU A 187 9.07 44.14 4.68
N ASN A 188 8.05 44.72 5.31
CA ASN A 188 7.74 46.15 5.23
C ASN A 188 8.44 46.99 6.32
N ARG A 189 9.14 46.35 7.26
CA ARG A 189 10.11 47.00 8.15
C ARG A 189 11.47 47.03 7.47
#